data_AF-A0A2E5HT89-F1
#
_entry.id   AF-A0A2E5HT89-F1
#
_cell.length_a   1.000
_cell.length_b   1.000
_cell.length_c   1.000
_cell.angle_alpha   90.00
_cell.angle_beta   90.00
_cell.angle_gamma   90.00
#
_symmetry.space_group_name_H-M   'P 1'
#
loop_
_entity.id
_entity.type
_entity.pdbx_description
1 polymer ?
#
loop_
_entity_poly.entity_id
_entity_poly.type
_entity_poly.pdbx_seq_one_letter_code
_entity_poly.pdbx_strand_id
1 'polypeptide(L)'
;MSDSSNEPEIRGELAKKILAEKAGMKFCPSCGTESRDDLKFCNDCGTPFPKKKSHTAVIVLFSIAAFCLLLIIWINAELNSGVNQGTDGQEIGWALLFPTLGFLITFIWGIAAAASGNSSEKSSEIWKCPKCEAENIGLGWFCSNCGIDRREPSNARCYGAIP
;
A
#
# COMPACT_ATOMS: atom_id res chain seq x y z
N MET A 1 -3.43 39.76 -36.22
CA MET A 1 -3.74 38.31 -36.16
C MET A 1 -3.18 37.76 -34.86
N SER A 2 -4.06 37.38 -33.95
CA SER A 2 -3.70 36.54 -32.80
C SER A 2 -5.00 35.87 -32.36
N ASP A 3 -5.10 34.60 -32.71
CA ASP A 3 -6.30 33.77 -32.71
C ASP A 3 -6.94 33.63 -31.32
N SER A 4 -8.22 33.99 -31.25
CA SER A 4 -9.11 33.98 -30.08
C SER A 4 -9.91 32.67 -30.02
N SER A 5 -9.27 31.51 -30.23
CA SER A 5 -9.96 30.20 -30.23
C SER A 5 -9.52 29.23 -29.13
N ASN A 6 -8.49 29.55 -28.34
CA ASN A 6 -7.90 28.58 -27.39
C ASN A 6 -8.35 28.75 -25.92
N GLU A 7 -9.31 29.64 -25.66
CA GLU A 7 -9.85 29.95 -24.33
C GLU A 7 -10.49 28.74 -23.57
N PRO A 8 -11.17 27.75 -24.19
CA PRO A 8 -11.77 26.63 -23.46
C PRO A 8 -10.78 25.51 -23.07
N GLU A 9 -9.69 25.30 -23.82
CA GLU A 9 -8.71 24.26 -23.50
C GLU A 9 -7.80 24.65 -22.33
N ILE A 10 -7.35 25.91 -22.27
CA ILE A 10 -6.46 26.42 -21.20
C ILE A 10 -7.14 26.34 -19.83
N ARG A 11 -8.45 26.64 -19.77
CA ARG A 11 -9.24 26.57 -18.52
C ARG A 11 -9.44 25.12 -18.05
N GLY A 12 -9.62 24.19 -18.99
CA GLY A 12 -9.75 22.76 -18.71
C GLY A 12 -8.46 22.16 -18.14
N GLU A 13 -7.30 22.48 -18.74
CA GLU A 13 -6.00 22.03 -18.22
C GLU A 13 -5.67 22.62 -16.85
N LEU A 14 -5.94 23.91 -16.62
CA LEU A 14 -5.70 24.55 -15.33
C LEU A 14 -6.58 23.96 -14.24
N ALA A 15 -7.87 23.73 -14.52
CA ALA A 15 -8.79 23.08 -13.59
C ALA A 15 -8.32 21.65 -13.26
N LYS A 16 -7.84 20.90 -14.26
CA LYS A 16 -7.32 19.54 -14.06
C LYS A 16 -6.06 19.53 -13.20
N LYS A 17 -5.16 20.50 -13.35
CA LYS A 17 -3.96 20.65 -12.51
C LYS A 17 -4.32 21.00 -11.06
N ILE A 18 -5.24 21.93 -10.84
CA ILE A 18 -5.71 22.32 -9.49
C ILE A 18 -6.40 21.13 -8.81
N LEU A 19 -7.21 20.36 -9.54
CA LEU A 19 -7.86 19.15 -9.00
C LEU A 19 -6.85 18.04 -8.69
N ALA A 20 -5.83 17.86 -9.53
CA ALA A 20 -4.77 16.88 -9.28
C ALA A 20 -3.93 17.25 -8.04
N GLU A 21 -3.64 18.54 -7.83
CA GLU A 21 -2.98 19.04 -6.63
C GLU A 21 -3.84 18.84 -5.38
N LYS A 22 -5.15 19.07 -5.49
CA LYS A 22 -6.10 18.93 -4.37
C LYS A 22 -6.47 17.48 -4.04
N ALA A 23 -6.42 16.57 -5.01
CA ALA A 23 -6.74 15.16 -4.84
C ALA A 23 -5.79 14.41 -3.90
N GLY A 24 -4.65 15.02 -3.54
CA GLY A 24 -3.68 14.51 -2.58
C GLY A 24 -3.75 15.16 -1.21
N MET A 25 -4.86 15.78 -0.80
CA MET A 25 -5.00 16.40 0.53
C MET A 25 -6.04 15.68 1.39
N LYS A 26 -5.67 15.39 2.65
CA LYS A 26 -6.52 14.85 3.72
C LYS A 26 -6.48 15.73 4.94
N PHE A 27 -7.53 15.66 5.74
CA PHE A 27 -7.58 16.29 7.05
C PHE A 27 -7.15 15.31 8.14
N CYS A 28 -6.38 15.80 9.10
CA CYS A 28 -6.03 15.03 10.29
C CYS A 28 -7.29 14.74 11.11
N PRO A 29 -7.57 13.47 11.47
CA PRO A 29 -8.74 13.12 12.28
C PRO A 29 -8.65 13.61 13.72
N SER A 30 -7.47 14.01 14.20
CA SER A 30 -7.27 14.47 15.58
C SER A 30 -7.27 15.99 15.72
N CYS A 31 -6.67 16.73 14.78
CA CYS A 31 -6.55 18.19 14.89
C CYS A 31 -7.25 18.96 13.75
N GLY A 32 -7.72 18.28 12.70
CA GLY A 32 -8.36 18.93 11.56
C GLY A 32 -7.41 19.65 10.59
N THR A 33 -6.09 19.59 10.78
CA THR A 33 -5.12 20.19 9.85
C THR A 33 -5.16 19.50 8.49
N GLU A 34 -5.12 20.30 7.41
CA GLU A 34 -4.91 19.84 6.04
C GLU A 34 -3.47 19.33 5.82
N SER A 35 -3.33 18.12 5.30
CA SER A 35 -2.05 17.43 5.14
C SER A 35 -2.04 16.62 3.85
N ARG A 36 -0.87 16.45 3.24
CA ARG A 36 -0.74 15.60 2.05
C ARG A 36 -1.08 14.15 2.35
N ASP A 37 -1.75 13.47 1.42
CA ASP A 37 -2.20 12.08 1.51
C ASP A 37 -1.04 11.10 1.74
N ASP A 38 0.14 11.44 1.23
CA ASP A 38 1.37 10.63 1.33
C ASP A 38 2.05 10.71 2.70
N LEU A 39 1.65 11.65 3.57
CA LEU A 39 2.23 11.79 4.89
C LEU A 39 1.77 10.63 5.80
N LYS A 40 2.73 10.00 6.47
CA LYS A 40 2.49 8.94 7.46
C LYS A 40 1.99 9.49 8.80
N PHE A 41 2.36 10.74 9.12
CA PHE A 41 2.02 11.44 10.35
C PHE A 41 1.62 12.88 10.03
N CYS A 42 0.78 13.48 10.86
CA CYS A 42 0.47 14.91 10.75
C CYS A 42 1.67 15.75 11.21
N ASN A 43 2.03 16.77 10.43
CA ASN A 43 3.14 17.67 10.76
C ASN A 43 2.84 18.59 11.95
N ASP A 44 1.56 18.82 12.26
CA ASP A 44 1.16 19.74 13.32
C ASP A 44 1.01 19.04 14.67
N CYS A 45 0.28 17.92 14.72
CA CYS A 45 -0.04 17.22 15.97
C CYS A 45 0.71 15.90 16.16
N GLY A 46 1.41 15.41 15.13
CA GLY A 46 2.13 14.14 15.18
C GLY A 46 1.26 12.88 15.11
N THR A 47 -0.08 13.01 15.04
CA THR A 47 -0.99 11.86 14.95
C THR A 47 -0.70 11.04 13.67
N PRO A 48 -0.56 9.70 13.76
CA PRO A 48 -0.42 8.83 12.60
C PRO A 48 -1.70 8.79 11.76
N PHE A 49 -1.57 8.85 10.44
CA PHE A 49 -2.71 8.63 9.55
C PHE A 49 -3.04 7.14 9.46
N PRO A 50 -4.34 6.77 9.43
CA PRO A 50 -4.73 5.37 9.25
C PRO A 50 -4.22 4.87 7.89
N LYS A 51 -3.49 3.74 7.90
CA LYS A 51 -3.01 3.11 6.66
C LYS A 51 -4.23 2.65 5.85
N LYS A 52 -4.35 3.10 4.59
CA LYS A 52 -5.34 2.53 3.65
C LYS A 52 -5.00 1.05 3.51
N LYS A 53 -5.94 0.17 3.87
CA LYS A 53 -5.75 -1.29 3.73
C LYS A 53 -5.57 -1.55 2.24
N SER A 54 -4.39 -2.03 1.85
CA SER A 54 -4.12 -2.31 0.45
C SER A 54 -4.98 -3.47 -0.02
N HIS A 55 -5.71 -3.27 -1.13
CA HIS A 55 -6.49 -4.31 -1.79
C HIS A 55 -5.62 -5.44 -2.38
N THR A 56 -4.29 -5.36 -2.25
CA THR A 56 -3.33 -6.40 -2.67
C THR A 56 -3.72 -7.79 -2.16
N ALA A 57 -4.14 -7.93 -0.90
CA ALA A 57 -4.47 -9.24 -0.33
C ALA A 57 -5.67 -9.91 -1.04
N VAL A 58 -6.70 -9.13 -1.37
CA VAL A 58 -7.91 -9.63 -2.05
C VAL A 58 -7.59 -10.05 -3.49
N ILE A 59 -6.76 -9.28 -4.18
CA ILE A 59 -6.32 -9.59 -5.55
C ILE A 59 -5.53 -10.90 -5.58
N VAL A 60 -4.63 -11.11 -4.62
CA VAL A 60 -3.84 -12.36 -4.54
C VAL A 60 -4.75 -13.57 -4.32
N LEU A 61 -5.69 -13.50 -3.39
CA LEU A 61 -6.63 -14.59 -3.11
C LEU A 61 -7.50 -14.93 -4.32
N PHE A 62 -8.02 -13.91 -5.01
CA PHE A 62 -8.82 -14.11 -6.20
C PHE A 62 -8.00 -14.76 -7.34
N SER A 63 -6.74 -14.36 -7.49
CA SER A 63 -5.85 -14.90 -8.52
C SER A 63 -5.49 -16.36 -8.27
N ILE A 64 -5.22 -16.73 -7.02
CA ILE A 64 -4.99 -18.13 -6.62
C ILE A 64 -6.25 -18.95 -6.87
N ALA A 65 -7.43 -18.46 -6.46
CA ALA A 65 -8.69 -19.16 -6.67
C ALA A 65 -8.98 -19.38 -8.17
N ALA A 66 -8.77 -18.37 -9.01
CA ALA A 66 -8.94 -18.48 -10.46
C ALA A 66 -7.99 -19.53 -11.08
N PHE A 67 -6.73 -19.56 -10.66
CA PHE A 67 -5.77 -20.55 -11.13
C PHE A 67 -6.14 -21.97 -10.69
N CYS A 68 -6.54 -22.15 -9.42
CA CYS A 68 -7.02 -23.45 -8.92
C CYS A 68 -8.24 -23.94 -9.71
N LEU A 69 -9.18 -23.05 -10.04
CA LEU A 69 -10.35 -23.41 -10.86
C LEU A 69 -9.95 -23.82 -12.27
N LEU A 70 -9.04 -23.10 -12.92
CA LEU A 70 -8.53 -23.45 -14.24
C LEU A 70 -7.80 -24.80 -14.23
N LEU A 71 -6.99 -25.08 -13.20
CA LEU A 71 -6.36 -26.39 -13.01
C LEU A 71 -7.40 -27.49 -12.82
N ILE A 72 -8.41 -27.28 -11.98
CA ILE A 72 -9.47 -28.27 -11.74
C ILE A 72 -10.24 -28.56 -13.03
N ILE A 73 -10.58 -27.53 -13.82
CA ILE A 73 -11.26 -27.70 -15.12
C ILE A 73 -10.37 -28.52 -16.07
N TRP A 74 -9.08 -28.22 -16.14
CA TRP A 74 -8.13 -28.95 -16.98
C TRP A 74 -8.01 -30.43 -16.57
N ILE A 75 -7.84 -30.71 -15.27
CA ILE A 75 -7.79 -32.08 -14.72
C ILE A 75 -9.08 -32.85 -15.05
N ASN A 76 -10.24 -32.22 -14.86
CA ASN A 76 -11.52 -32.86 -15.18
C ASN A 76 -11.70 -33.11 -16.69
N ALA A 77 -11.23 -32.18 -17.54
CA ALA A 77 -11.28 -32.36 -18.99
C ALA A 77 -10.43 -33.56 -19.41
N GLU A 78 -9.19 -33.67 -18.91
CA GLU A 78 -8.27 -34.76 -19.19
C GLU A 78 -8.81 -36.13 -18.71
N LEU A 79 -9.41 -36.17 -17.52
CA LEU A 79 -9.99 -37.40 -16.96
C LEU A 79 -11.28 -37.84 -17.68
N ASN A 80 -12.08 -36.91 -18.22
CA ASN A 80 -13.30 -37.22 -18.97
C ASN A 80 -13.03 -37.53 -20.45
N SER A 81 -11.94 -37.01 -21.04
CA SER A 81 -11.45 -37.46 -22.34
C SER A 81 -10.76 -38.81 -22.16
N GLY A 82 -11.56 -39.85 -21.93
CA GLY A 82 -11.10 -41.23 -21.82
C GLY A 82 -10.12 -41.58 -22.93
N VAL A 83 -8.94 -42.05 -22.51
CA VAL A 83 -7.96 -42.84 -23.26
C VAL A 83 -8.64 -43.59 -24.40
N ASN A 84 -8.62 -43.00 -25.59
CA ASN A 84 -8.95 -43.65 -26.86
C ASN A 84 -8.34 -42.82 -27.99
N GLN A 85 -7.01 -42.86 -28.10
CA GLN A 85 -6.34 -42.95 -29.39
C GLN A 85 -4.87 -43.33 -29.22
N GLY A 86 -4.40 -44.09 -30.22
CA GLY A 86 -3.15 -44.81 -30.26
C GLY A 86 -1.89 -43.96 -30.07
N THR A 87 -0.79 -44.71 -30.01
CA THR A 87 0.57 -44.33 -29.63
C THR A 87 1.21 -43.26 -30.53
N ASP A 88 0.75 -42.01 -30.40
CA ASP A 88 1.37 -40.83 -31.02
C ASP A 88 1.24 -39.57 -30.11
N GLY A 89 0.44 -39.67 -29.04
CA GLY A 89 -0.06 -38.54 -28.23
C GLY A 89 0.78 -38.06 -27.05
N GLN A 90 2.11 -38.22 -27.06
CA GLN A 90 2.96 -37.78 -25.94
C GLN A 90 3.25 -36.26 -25.93
N GLU A 91 2.91 -35.53 -26.99
CA GLU A 91 3.28 -34.11 -27.17
C GLU A 91 2.16 -33.11 -26.76
N ILE A 92 0.89 -33.53 -26.71
CA ILE A 92 -0.25 -32.60 -26.54
C ILE A 92 -0.43 -32.17 -25.07
N GLY A 93 -0.14 -33.06 -24.11
CA GLY A 93 -0.29 -32.75 -22.67
C GLY A 93 0.66 -31.65 -22.19
N TRP A 94 1.89 -31.60 -22.74
CA TRP A 94 2.89 -30.59 -22.37
C TRP A 94 2.58 -29.21 -22.95
N ALA A 95 1.95 -29.15 -24.12
CA ALA A 95 1.63 -27.90 -24.81
C ALA A 95 0.71 -26.97 -24.00
N LEU A 96 -0.10 -27.50 -23.08
CA LEU A 96 -0.99 -26.74 -22.19
C LEU A 96 -0.44 -26.55 -20.76
N LEU A 97 0.50 -27.41 -20.36
CA LEU A 97 1.21 -27.32 -19.08
C LEU A 97 2.25 -26.17 -19.08
N PHE A 98 2.96 -25.96 -20.18
CA PHE A 98 3.98 -24.90 -20.26
C PHE A 98 3.42 -23.47 -20.18
N PRO A 99 2.31 -23.11 -20.86
CA PRO A 99 1.72 -21.77 -20.74
C PRO A 99 1.17 -21.48 -19.33
N THR A 100 0.55 -22.47 -18.68
CA THR A 100 -0.04 -22.30 -17.34
C THR A 100 1.03 -22.17 -16.25
N LEU A 101 2.10 -22.97 -16.32
CA LEU A 101 3.26 -22.84 -15.45
C LEU A 101 4.00 -21.51 -15.68
N GLY A 102 4.17 -21.09 -16.94
CA GLY A 102 4.80 -19.79 -17.27
C GLY A 102 4.02 -18.59 -16.72
N PHE A 103 2.69 -18.61 -16.83
CA PHE A 103 1.83 -17.58 -16.22
C PHE A 103 1.93 -17.59 -14.70
N LEU A 104 1.95 -18.77 -14.07
CA LEU A 104 2.09 -18.86 -12.61
C LEU A 104 3.45 -18.30 -12.13
N ILE A 105 4.54 -18.64 -12.82
CA ILE A 105 5.89 -18.19 -12.46
C ILE A 105 6.01 -16.67 -12.58
N THR A 106 5.55 -16.10 -13.70
CA THR A 106 5.58 -14.63 -13.91
C THR A 106 4.69 -13.89 -12.93
N PHE A 107 3.54 -14.46 -12.58
CA PHE A 107 2.61 -13.90 -11.62
C PHE A 107 3.15 -13.94 -10.17
N ILE A 108 3.79 -15.04 -9.77
CA ILE A 108 4.44 -15.17 -8.45
C ILE A 108 5.62 -14.19 -8.33
N TRP A 109 6.45 -14.07 -9.37
CA TRP A 109 7.54 -13.08 -9.40
C TRP A 109 7.02 -11.64 -9.34
N GLY A 110 5.95 -11.32 -10.07
CA GLY A 110 5.31 -10.00 -10.05
C GLY A 110 4.73 -9.63 -8.68
N ILE A 111 4.11 -10.59 -7.98
CA ILE A 111 3.62 -10.39 -6.61
C ILE A 111 4.77 -10.20 -5.62
N ALA A 112 5.84 -11.00 -5.72
CA ALA A 112 7.00 -10.88 -4.83
C ALA A 112 7.65 -9.48 -4.94
N ALA A 113 7.73 -8.92 -6.16
CA ALA A 113 8.18 -7.56 -6.37
C ALA A 113 7.25 -6.52 -5.70
N ALA A 114 5.93 -6.69 -5.81
CA ALA A 114 4.94 -5.79 -5.22
C ALA A 114 4.85 -5.88 -3.67
N ALA A 115 5.18 -7.04 -3.09
CA ALA A 115 5.16 -7.26 -1.64
C ALA A 115 6.42 -6.72 -0.93
N SER A 116 7.46 -6.33 -1.67
CA SER A 116 8.69 -5.71 -1.13
C SER A 116 8.52 -4.25 -0.66
N GLY A 117 7.28 -3.80 -0.46
CA GLY A 117 6.99 -2.58 0.29
C GLY A 117 7.37 -2.79 1.76
N ASN A 118 8.65 -2.52 2.08
CA ASN A 118 9.26 -2.58 3.41
C ASN A 118 8.33 -2.09 4.51
N SER A 119 7.62 -3.03 5.13
CA SER A 119 6.94 -2.80 6.40
C SER A 119 7.98 -3.05 7.47
N SER A 120 8.78 -2.02 7.75
CA SER A 120 9.70 -2.00 8.88
C SER A 120 8.88 -2.28 10.15
N GLU A 121 8.96 -3.51 10.63
CA GLU A 121 8.43 -3.95 11.91
C GLU A 121 9.28 -3.28 12.98
N LYS A 122 8.92 -2.04 13.31
CA LYS A 122 9.66 -1.22 14.26
C LYS A 122 9.36 -1.76 15.65
N SER A 123 10.22 -2.67 16.10
CA SER A 123 10.28 -3.23 17.46
C SER A 123 10.04 -2.13 18.49
N SER A 124 9.12 -2.40 19.42
CA SER A 124 8.76 -1.51 20.52
C SER A 124 9.91 -1.40 21.51
N GLU A 125 10.83 -0.48 21.25
CA GLU A 125 11.94 -0.17 22.16
C GLU A 125 11.47 0.74 23.30
N ILE A 126 11.89 0.44 24.54
CA ILE A 126 11.62 1.26 25.73
C ILE A 126 12.66 2.37 25.81
N TRP A 127 12.26 3.61 26.08
CA TRP A 127 13.19 4.73 26.24
C TRP A 127 12.86 5.60 27.47
N LYS A 128 13.90 6.16 28.10
CA LYS A 128 13.78 7.06 29.26
C LYS A 128 13.76 8.52 28.83
N CYS A 129 12.82 9.27 29.38
CA CYS A 129 12.68 10.69 29.10
C CYS A 129 13.85 11.50 29.70
N PRO A 130 14.54 12.37 28.92
CA PRO A 130 15.65 13.18 29.44
C PRO A 130 15.19 14.33 30.35
N LYS A 131 13.89 14.65 30.39
CA LYS A 131 13.33 15.75 31.19
C LYS A 131 12.70 15.30 32.51
N CYS A 132 12.00 14.18 32.52
CA CYS A 132 11.24 13.71 33.69
C CYS A 132 11.51 12.25 34.06
N GLU A 133 12.50 11.61 33.41
CA GLU A 133 12.97 10.24 33.65
C GLU A 133 11.92 9.11 33.48
N ALA A 134 10.68 9.45 33.14
CA ALA A 134 9.63 8.48 32.88
C ALA A 134 10.01 7.53 31.75
N GLU A 135 9.67 6.26 31.94
CA GLU A 135 9.81 5.22 30.92
C GLU A 135 8.64 5.30 29.94
N ASN A 136 8.96 5.35 28.65
CA ASN A 136 7.97 5.40 27.58
C ASN A 136 8.08 4.12 26.76
N ILE A 137 6.94 3.48 26.50
CA ILE A 137 6.84 2.21 25.82
C ILE A 137 6.42 2.45 24.37
N GLY A 138 7.18 1.92 23.42
CA GLY A 138 6.85 1.96 22.00
C GLY A 138 7.41 3.17 21.27
N LEU A 139 6.90 3.39 20.06
CA LEU A 139 7.47 4.29 19.06
C LEU A 139 7.04 5.75 19.22
N GLY A 140 6.38 6.07 20.33
CA GLY A 140 5.94 7.42 20.64
C GLY A 140 7.15 8.36 20.70
N TRP A 141 7.08 9.45 19.93
CA TRP A 141 8.10 10.49 19.93
C TRP A 141 8.00 11.37 21.17
N PHE A 142 6.83 11.43 21.80
CA PHE A 142 6.54 12.28 22.94
C PHE A 142 6.53 11.49 24.25
N CYS A 143 7.00 12.12 25.32
CA CYS A 143 6.86 11.56 26.66
C CYS A 143 5.42 11.68 27.16
N SER A 144 4.81 10.57 27.59
CA SER A 144 3.44 10.56 28.12
C SER A 144 3.25 11.35 29.42
N ASN A 145 4.33 11.64 30.14
CA ASN A 145 4.28 12.35 31.41
C ASN A 145 4.51 13.86 31.25
N CYS A 146 5.48 14.28 30.41
CA CYS A 146 5.86 15.70 30.30
C CYS A 146 5.71 16.31 28.90
N GLY A 147 5.30 15.52 27.90
CA GLY A 147 5.06 15.97 26.53
C GLY A 147 6.30 16.29 25.69
N ILE A 148 7.52 16.05 26.20
CA ILE A 148 8.75 16.38 25.46
C ILE A 148 8.97 15.45 24.25
N ASP A 149 9.39 15.98 23.10
CA ASP A 149 9.81 15.19 21.93
C ASP A 149 11.26 14.67 22.11
N ARG A 150 11.46 13.36 21.96
CA ARG A 150 12.77 12.68 22.05
C ARG A 150 13.76 13.13 20.98
N ARG A 151 13.29 13.60 19.82
CA ARG A 151 14.16 13.96 18.68
C ARG A 151 14.87 15.29 18.88
N GLU A 152 14.26 16.22 19.61
CA GLU A 152 14.80 17.56 19.83
C GLU A 152 14.73 17.93 21.32
N PRO A 153 15.55 17.29 22.18
CA PRO A 153 15.54 17.55 23.62
C PRO A 153 15.94 18.99 23.96
N SER A 154 16.68 19.68 23.08
CA SER A 154 17.14 21.06 23.26
C SER A 154 16.15 22.14 22.87
N ASN A 155 15.09 21.82 22.12
CA ASN A 155 14.19 22.80 21.50
C ASN A 155 12.73 22.63 21.94
N ALA A 156 12.51 21.91 23.03
CA ALA A 156 11.20 21.49 23.49
C ALA A 156 10.34 22.67 23.98
N ARG A 157 9.54 23.24 23.07
CA ARG A 157 8.35 23.99 23.46
C ARG A 157 7.34 23.00 24.03
N CYS A 158 6.93 23.23 25.27
CA CYS A 158 5.84 22.47 25.90
C CYS A 158 4.59 22.64 25.02
N TYR A 159 4.18 21.59 24.31
CA TYR A 159 2.85 21.54 23.71
C TYR A 159 1.84 21.32 24.83
N GLY A 160 1.40 22.45 25.42
CA GLY A 160 0.15 22.63 26.15
C GLY A 160 -0.25 21.57 27.17
N ALA A 161 -0.03 21.87 28.45
CA ALA A 161 -1.03 21.54 29.46
C ALA A 161 -2.34 22.26 29.09
N ILE A 162 -3.41 21.50 28.86
CA ILE A 162 -4.76 22.06 28.75
C ILE A 162 -5.19 22.41 30.18
N PRO A 163 -5.71 23.63 30.45
CA PRO A 163 -6.21 24.01 31.77
C PRO A 163 -7.43 23.17 32.21
#